data_AF-A0A7I9Y049-F1
#
_entry.id   AF-A0A7I9Y049-F1
#
_cell.length_a   1.000
_cell.length_b   1.000
_cell.length_c   1.000
_cell.angle_alpha   90.00
_cell.angle_beta   90.00
_cell.angle_gamma   90.00
#
_symmetry.space_group_name_H-M   'P 1'
#
loop_
_entity.id
_entity.type
_entity.pdbx_description
1 polymer ?
#
loop_
_entity_poly.entity_id
_entity_poly.type
_entity_poly.pdbx_seq_one_letter_code
_entity_poly.pdbx_strand_id
1 'polypeptide(L)'
;MERPDLSLIDENFIDKFRQSDRPNLQIEMLKRLLADEIKAVGKRNLVAERTFSEMLASSVLRYQNHALDAAAVVAELVELAKQLKHAWITARR
;
A
#
# COMPACT_ATOMS: atom_id res chain seq x y z
N MET A 1 16.88 -9.03 -10.59
CA MET A 1 16.08 -8.41 -9.52
C MET A 1 15.05 -7.54 -10.21
N GLU A 2 13.84 -8.08 -10.34
CA GLU A 2 12.72 -7.47 -11.04
C GLU A 2 12.32 -6.15 -10.37
N ARG A 3 11.93 -5.17 -11.19
CA ARG A 3 11.46 -3.88 -10.70
C ARG A 3 10.21 -4.13 -9.85
N PRO A 4 10.03 -3.42 -8.73
CA PRO A 4 8.83 -3.55 -7.91
C PRO A 4 7.58 -3.33 -8.78
N ASP A 5 6.58 -4.18 -8.59
CA ASP A 5 5.33 -4.16 -9.37
C ASP A 5 4.41 -3.01 -8.94
N LEU A 6 4.90 -2.11 -8.07
CA LEU A 6 4.34 -0.81 -7.72
C LEU A 6 4.06 0.10 -8.94
N SER A 7 4.56 -0.27 -10.12
CA SER A 7 4.15 0.31 -11.40
C SER A 7 2.65 0.16 -11.66
N LEU A 8 2.00 -0.84 -11.04
CA LEU A 8 0.57 -1.14 -11.13
C LEU A 8 -0.32 -0.26 -10.25
N ILE A 9 0.24 0.47 -9.26
CA ILE A 9 -0.51 1.42 -8.43
C ILE A 9 -0.35 2.81 -9.05
N ASP A 10 -0.88 2.96 -10.26
CA ASP A 10 -0.96 4.23 -10.97
C ASP A 10 -2.28 4.95 -10.66
N GLU A 11 -2.43 6.19 -11.12
CA GLU A 11 -3.67 6.96 -10.94
C GLU A 11 -4.90 6.24 -11.52
N ASN A 12 -4.72 5.50 -12.62
CA ASN A 12 -5.79 4.69 -13.21
C ASN A 12 -6.22 3.54 -12.29
N PHE A 13 -5.29 2.92 -11.57
CA PHE A 13 -5.59 1.89 -10.59
C PHE A 13 -6.37 2.49 -9.43
N ILE A 14 -6.01 3.69 -8.96
CA ILE A 14 -6.74 4.39 -7.90
C ILE A 14 -8.18 4.71 -8.33
N ASP A 15 -8.38 5.17 -9.57
CA ASP A 15 -9.71 5.50 -10.08
C ASP A 15 -10.60 4.26 -10.26
N LYS A 16 -10.02 3.12 -10.66
CA LYS A 16 -10.73 1.82 -10.67
C LYS A 16 -11.20 1.39 -9.28
N PHE A 17 -10.54 1.86 -8.22
CA PHE A 17 -10.95 1.54 -6.85
C PHE A 17 -12.09 2.42 -6.37
N ARG A 18 -12.08 3.70 -6.76
CA ARG A 18 -13.19 4.63 -6.45
C ARG A 18 -14.51 4.22 -7.11
N GLN A 19 -14.46 3.49 -8.23
CA GLN A 19 -15.63 3.06 -8.99
C GLN A 19 -16.01 1.59 -8.75
N SER A 20 -15.41 0.92 -7.77
CA SER A 20 -15.61 -0.52 -7.56
C SER A 20 -16.82 -0.83 -6.69
N ASP A 21 -17.64 -1.76 -7.18
CA ASP A 21 -18.75 -2.34 -6.42
C ASP A 21 -18.27 -3.32 -5.32
N ARG A 22 -16.96 -3.61 -5.24
CA ARG A 22 -16.36 -4.60 -4.34
C ARG A 22 -15.16 -4.03 -3.55
N PRO A 23 -15.39 -3.08 -2.63
CA PRO A 23 -14.34 -2.43 -1.86
C PRO A 23 -13.49 -3.41 -1.01
N ASN A 24 -14.13 -4.41 -0.39
CA ASN A 24 -13.44 -5.40 0.44
C ASN A 24 -12.38 -6.20 -0.32
N LEU A 25 -12.73 -6.67 -1.53
CA LEU A 25 -11.82 -7.45 -2.36
C LEU A 25 -10.60 -6.63 -2.76
N GLN A 26 -10.85 -5.37 -3.08
CA GLN A 26 -9.84 -4.40 -3.46
C GLN A 26 -8.88 -4.07 -2.32
N ILE A 27 -9.40 -3.82 -1.13
CA ILE A 27 -8.59 -3.58 0.07
C ILE A 27 -7.66 -4.77 0.33
N GLU A 28 -8.17 -6.00 0.24
CA GLU A 28 -7.34 -7.20 0.43
C GLU A 28 -6.28 -7.38 -0.67
N MET A 29 -6.59 -7.03 -1.92
CA MET A 29 -5.59 -7.02 -3.00
C MET A 29 -4.48 -6.00 -2.74
N LEU A 30 -4.83 -4.74 -2.42
CA LEU A 30 -3.85 -3.69 -2.12
C LEU A 30 -2.98 -4.06 -0.92
N LYS A 31 -3.60 -4.57 0.15
CA LYS A 31 -2.91 -5.01 1.35
C LYS A 31 -1.86 -6.09 1.04
N ARG A 32 -2.20 -7.09 0.22
CA ARG A 32 -1.24 -8.13 -0.18
C ARG A 32 -0.08 -7.57 -0.99
N LEU A 33 -0.38 -6.74 -1.99
CA LEU A 33 0.64 -6.09 -2.82
C LEU A 33 1.59 -5.23 -1.97
N LEU A 34 1.04 -4.39 -1.10
CA LEU A 34 1.81 -3.55 -0.18
C LEU A 34 2.69 -4.37 0.76
N ALA A 35 2.15 -5.46 1.33
CA ALA A 35 2.92 -6.32 2.24
C ALA A 35 4.13 -6.97 1.55
N ASP A 36 3.98 -7.40 0.29
CA ASP A 36 5.08 -7.99 -0.47
C ASP A 36 6.16 -6.95 -0.80
N GLU A 37 5.75 -5.72 -1.13
CA GLU A 37 6.64 -4.60 -1.41
C GLU A 37 7.39 -4.11 -0.16
N ILE A 38 6.71 -4.06 1.00
CA ILE A 38 7.33 -3.74 2.28
C ILE A 38 8.43 -4.74 2.62
N LYS A 39 8.18 -6.04 2.44
CA LYS A 39 9.21 -7.08 2.61
C LYS A 39 10.38 -6.89 1.65
N ALA A 40 10.11 -6.49 0.41
CA ALA A 40 11.15 -6.24 -0.58
C ALA A 40 12.04 -5.04 -0.19
N VAL A 41 11.45 -3.98 0.37
CA VAL A 41 12.18 -2.85 0.98
C VAL A 41 12.99 -3.30 2.19
N GLY A 42 12.42 -4.16 3.04
CA GLY A 42 13.07 -4.68 4.25
C GLY A 42 14.37 -5.42 4.02
N LYS A 43 14.51 -6.08 2.87
CA LYS A 43 15.79 -6.68 2.43
C LYS A 43 16.94 -5.66 2.35
N ARG A 44 16.64 -4.36 2.19
CA ARG A 44 17.62 -3.27 2.13
C ARG A 44 17.58 -2.37 3.36
N ASN A 45 16.41 -2.15 3.96
CA ASN A 45 16.23 -1.24 5.08
C ASN A 45 15.17 -1.77 6.07
N LEU A 46 15.64 -2.38 7.16
CA LEU A 46 14.80 -2.93 8.22
C LEU A 46 13.97 -1.86 8.96
N VAL A 47 14.48 -0.64 9.07
CA VAL A 47 13.75 0.46 9.73
C VAL A 47 12.54 0.85 8.88
N ALA A 48 12.75 1.01 7.57
CA ALA A 48 11.67 1.31 6.64
C ALA A 48 10.61 0.20 6.62
N GLU A 49 11.02 -1.08 6.62
CA GLU A 49 10.10 -2.21 6.70
C GLU A 49 9.19 -2.14 7.92
N ARG A 50 9.75 -1.88 9.11
CA ARG A 50 8.96 -1.76 10.34
C ARG A 50 7.95 -0.61 10.25
N THR A 51 8.41 0.57 9.87
CA THR A 51 7.55 1.75 9.75
C THR A 51 6.40 1.52 8.77
N PHE A 52 6.68 1.01 7.57
CA PHE A 52 5.62 0.77 6.58
C PHE A 52 4.68 -0.37 6.98
N SER A 53 5.19 -1.42 7.65
CA SER A 53 4.35 -2.50 8.19
C SER A 53 3.37 -1.99 9.23
N GLU A 54 3.82 -1.12 10.14
CA GLU A 54 2.99 -0.50 11.18
C GLU A 54 1.91 0.39 10.56
N MET A 55 2.25 1.19 9.55
CA MET A 55 1.30 2.01 8.82
C MET A 55 0.22 1.16 8.13
N LEU A 56 0.63 0.10 7.42
CA LEU A 56 -0.31 -0.82 6.76
C LEU A 56 -1.26 -1.47 7.77
N ALA A 57 -0.73 -1.97 8.88
CA ALA A 57 -1.53 -2.59 9.94
C ALA A 57 -2.52 -1.58 10.55
N SER A 58 -2.09 -0.33 10.78
CA SER A 58 -2.96 0.72 11.33
C SER A 58 -4.13 1.03 10.40
N SER A 59 -3.88 1.23 9.09
CA SER A 59 -4.93 1.54 8.12
C SER A 59 -5.94 0.40 7.98
N VAL A 60 -5.48 -0.86 7.96
CA VAL A 60 -6.37 -2.03 7.90
C VAL A 60 -7.17 -2.19 9.19
N LEU A 61 -6.56 -1.94 10.36
CA LEU A 61 -7.27 -2.02 11.63
C LEU A 61 -8.38 -0.97 11.73
N ARG A 62 -8.14 0.25 11.25
CA ARG A 62 -9.16 1.31 11.20
C ARG A 62 -10.34 0.93 10.30
N TYR A 63 -10.08 0.21 9.20
CA TYR A 63 -11.14 -0.35 8.36
C TYR A 63 -11.98 -1.40 9.11
N GLN A 64 -11.30 -2.37 9.72
CA GLN A 64 -11.95 -3.50 10.42
C GLN A 64 -12.83 -3.04 11.58
N ASN A 65 -12.42 -1.98 12.27
CA ASN A 65 -13.18 -1.39 13.36
C ASN A 65 -14.33 -0.48 12.87
N HIS A 66 -14.62 -0.44 11.56
CA HIS A 66 -15.56 0.49 10.93
C HIS A 66 -15.28 1.97 11.27
N ALA A 67 -14.05 2.29 11.66
CA ALA A 67 -13.64 3.64 12.02
C ALA A 67 -13.41 4.51 10.77
N LEU A 68 -13.24 3.88 9.60
CA LEU A 68 -13.09 4.53 8.30
C LEU A 68 -13.98 3.84 7.26
N ASP A 69 -14.50 4.64 6.32
CA ASP A 69 -15.14 4.13 5.11
C ASP A 69 -14.10 3.48 4.19
N ALA A 70 -14.54 2.53 3.35
CA ALA A 70 -13.69 1.82 2.40
C ALA A 70 -12.93 2.79 1.49
N ALA A 71 -13.57 3.88 1.04
CA ALA A 71 -12.92 4.91 0.24
C ALA A 71 -11.74 5.58 0.97
N ALA A 72 -11.89 5.85 2.27
CA ALA A 72 -10.85 6.47 3.09
C ALA A 72 -9.66 5.51 3.29
N VAL A 73 -9.94 4.24 3.55
CA VAL A 73 -8.89 3.21 3.73
C VAL A 73 -8.13 2.99 2.43
N VAL A 74 -8.82 2.92 1.29
CA VAL A 74 -8.17 2.83 -0.02
C VAL A 74 -7.26 4.05 -0.24
N ALA A 75 -7.72 5.26 0.09
CA ALA A 75 -6.88 6.46 -0.04
C ALA A 75 -5.61 6.38 0.83
N GLU A 76 -5.71 5.91 2.08
CA GLU A 76 -4.54 5.69 2.94
C GLU A 76 -3.57 4.64 2.37
N LEU A 77 -4.09 3.50 1.89
CA LEU A 77 -3.27 2.44 1.28
C LEU A 77 -2.58 2.88 -0.01
N VAL A 78 -3.26 3.70 -0.80
CA VAL A 78 -2.70 4.31 -2.01
C VAL A 78 -1.57 5.28 -1.67
N GLU A 79 -1.75 6.09 -0.63
CA GLU A 79 -0.70 7.00 -0.19
C GLU A 79 0.51 6.23 0.35
N LEU A 80 0.28 5.13 1.07
CA LEU A 80 1.35 4.21 1.51
C LEU A 80 2.13 3.64 0.31
N ALA A 81 1.45 3.26 -0.76
CA ALA A 81 2.09 2.79 -1.99
C ALA A 81 3.02 3.84 -2.61
N LYS A 82 2.58 5.10 -2.66
CA LYS A 82 3.39 6.21 -3.18
C LYS A 82 4.64 6.44 -2.33
N GLN A 83 4.51 6.39 -1.01
CA GLN A 83 5.64 6.53 -0.08
C GLN A 83 6.66 5.40 -0.24
N LEU A 84 6.19 4.15 -0.38
CA LEU A 84 7.05 3.00 -0.68
C LEU A 84 7.83 3.19 -1.98
N LYS A 85 7.15 3.62 -3.05
CA LYS A 85 7.78 3.91 -4.35
C LYS A 85 8.83 5.02 -4.24
N HIS A 86 8.55 6.06 -3.46
CA HIS A 86 9.51 7.13 -3.23
C HIS A 86 10.74 6.63 -2.44
N ALA A 87 10.53 5.85 -1.38
CA ALA A 87 11.60 5.23 -0.60
C ALA A 87 12.51 4.34 -1.47
N TRP A 88 11.92 3.59 -2.42
CA TRP A 88 12.63 2.80 -3.41
C TRP A 88 13.55 3.62 -4.33
N ILE A 89 13.08 4.78 -4.80
CA ILE A 89 13.84 5.66 -5.67
C ILE A 89 15.02 6.29 -4.90
N THR A 90 14.75 6.76 -3.69
CA THR A 90 15.76 7.42 -2.85
C THR A 90 16.83 6.45 -2.36
N ALA A 91 16.48 5.21 -2.04
CA ALA A 91 17.43 4.18 -1.64
C ALA A 91 18.35 3.68 -2.78
N ARG A 92 18.10 4.09 -4.04
CA ARG A 92 18.90 3.72 -5.21
C ARG A 92 19.87 4.82 -5.65
N ARG A 93 19.82 6.01 -5.04
CA ARG A 93 20.79 7.09 -5.20
C ARG A 93 21.94 6.91 -4.22
#